data_AF-A0A2S9FEB2-F1
#
_entry.id   AF-A0A2S9FEB2-F1
#
_cell.length_a   1.000
_cell.length_b   1.000
_cell.length_c   1.000
_cell.angle_alpha   90.00
_cell.angle_beta   90.00
_cell.angle_gamma   90.00
#
_symmetry.space_group_name_H-M   'P 1'
#
loop_
_entity.id
_entity.type
_entity.pdbx_description
1 polymer ?
#
loop_
_entity_poly.entity_id
_entity_poly.type
_entity_poly.pdbx_seq_one_letter_code
_entity_poly.pdbx_strand_id
1 'polypeptide(L)'
;MDLISAESTELFTGPADAPQQVVRVAYGGCTASTPVRIDGPGLQSVGDPVAEPGGTSVDVSVSVVDPVVGQRRPARATAGDRSVEFEFTVAEPGWTMYMVSHFHYDPVWWNTQAAYTSVWTEDPPGRCRQTNGFDLVSAHLEAARREPEYKFVLAEVDYLKPFWDTHPEERADLRRLIAEGRVEIMGGTYNEPNTNLTSPETTIRNFVHGIGFQRDVLGAEPATAWQLDVFGHDPQFPGMAADAGLTSSSWARGPHHQWGPMASENGRAGDPERMQFASEFEWMAPSGRGLLTHYMPAHYAAGW
;
A
#
# COMPACT_ATOMS: atom_id res chain seq x y z
N MET A 1 -33.06 -7.39 15.66
CA MET A 1 -31.83 -7.98 15.11
C MET A 1 -31.72 -9.39 15.66
N ASP A 2 -31.60 -10.36 14.77
CA ASP A 2 -31.42 -11.76 15.11
C ASP A 2 -29.98 -12.15 14.78
N LEU A 3 -29.27 -12.71 15.77
CA LEU A 3 -27.94 -13.28 15.57
C LEU A 3 -28.09 -14.67 14.95
N ILE A 4 -27.43 -14.88 13.81
CA ILE A 4 -27.54 -16.13 13.02
C ILE A 4 -26.39 -17.07 13.41
N SER A 5 -25.16 -16.56 13.43
CA SER A 5 -23.96 -17.30 13.79
C SER A 5 -22.83 -16.37 14.22
N ALA A 6 -21.84 -16.92 14.90
CA ALA A 6 -20.56 -16.29 15.14
C ALA A 6 -19.44 -17.31 14.89
N GLU A 7 -18.36 -16.89 14.23
CA GLU A 7 -17.22 -17.75 13.90
C GLU A 7 -15.89 -17.02 14.12
N SER A 8 -14.91 -17.72 14.71
CA SER A 8 -13.53 -17.25 14.77
C SER A 8 -12.90 -17.30 13.37
N THR A 9 -12.22 -16.22 12.97
CA THR A 9 -11.49 -16.15 11.69
C THR A 9 -9.98 -16.23 11.92
N GLU A 10 -9.21 -16.41 10.86
CA GLU A 10 -7.75 -16.28 10.85
C GLU A 10 -7.30 -14.83 10.52
N LEU A 11 -8.21 -13.86 10.64
CA LEU A 11 -7.94 -12.44 10.41
C LEU A 11 -7.64 -11.74 11.73
N PHE A 12 -6.75 -10.75 11.67
CA PHE A 12 -6.30 -10.00 12.83
C PHE A 12 -6.32 -8.50 12.56
N THR A 13 -6.60 -7.75 13.61
CA THR A 13 -6.50 -6.29 13.68
C THR A 13 -5.60 -5.91 14.86
N GLY A 14 -5.40 -4.60 15.07
CA GLY A 14 -4.54 -4.11 16.14
C GLY A 14 -3.05 -4.13 15.78
N PRO A 15 -2.18 -3.73 16.71
CA PRO A 15 -0.74 -3.68 16.47
C PRO A 15 -0.12 -5.09 16.52
N ALA A 16 1.06 -5.25 15.89
CA ALA A 16 1.72 -6.55 15.76
C ALA A 16 2.12 -7.19 17.11
N ASP A 17 2.31 -6.39 18.16
CA ASP A 17 2.64 -6.84 19.52
C ASP A 17 1.39 -7.14 20.38
N ALA A 18 0.20 -6.77 19.91
CA ALA A 18 -1.07 -7.09 20.55
C ALA A 18 -2.16 -7.41 19.50
N PRO A 19 -1.99 -8.49 18.72
CA PRO A 19 -2.93 -8.84 17.66
C PRO A 19 -4.29 -9.20 18.25
N GLN A 20 -5.34 -8.68 17.63
CA GLN A 20 -6.73 -8.87 18.01
C GLN A 20 -7.40 -9.74 16.95
N GLN A 21 -7.80 -10.95 17.32
CA GLN A 21 -8.40 -11.87 16.36
C GLN A 21 -9.82 -11.42 16.02
N VAL A 22 -10.18 -11.46 14.75
CA VAL A 22 -11.50 -11.06 14.27
C VAL A 22 -12.47 -12.23 14.41
N VAL A 23 -13.63 -11.96 15.00
CA VAL A 23 -14.80 -12.83 15.00
C VAL A 23 -15.84 -12.23 14.06
N ARG A 24 -16.31 -13.02 13.11
CA ARG A 24 -17.39 -12.60 12.21
C ARG A 24 -18.72 -13.03 12.78
N VAL A 25 -19.62 -12.06 12.97
CA VAL A 25 -20.97 -12.30 13.50
C VAL A 25 -21.98 -12.04 12.39
N ALA A 26 -22.65 -13.11 11.94
CA ALA A 26 -23.72 -13.00 10.96
C ALA A 26 -25.06 -12.65 11.64
N TYR A 27 -25.81 -11.73 11.06
CA TYR A 27 -27.07 -11.26 11.62
C TYR A 27 -28.11 -10.96 10.54
N GLY A 28 -29.38 -10.94 10.95
CA GLY A 28 -30.52 -10.56 10.11
C GLY A 28 -31.49 -9.63 10.84
N GLY A 29 -32.37 -8.97 10.08
CA GLY A 29 -33.43 -8.15 10.65
C GLY A 29 -32.92 -7.02 11.56
N CYS A 30 -31.76 -6.43 11.24
CA CYS A 30 -31.25 -5.25 11.94
C CYS A 30 -31.97 -4.00 11.41
N THR A 31 -32.75 -3.36 12.27
CA THR A 31 -33.55 -2.16 11.92
C THR A 31 -32.98 -0.86 12.49
N ALA A 32 -32.01 -0.96 13.41
CA ALA A 32 -31.28 0.16 14.01
C ALA A 32 -29.86 -0.29 14.36
N SER A 33 -28.89 0.62 14.28
CA SER A 33 -27.49 0.35 14.62
C SER A 33 -27.38 -0.25 16.03
N THR A 34 -26.91 -1.49 16.12
CA THR A 34 -26.95 -2.29 17.35
C THR A 34 -25.53 -2.72 17.75
N PRO A 35 -25.04 -2.36 18.95
CA PRO A 35 -23.75 -2.81 19.43
C PRO A 35 -23.67 -4.33 19.55
N VAL A 36 -22.55 -4.90 19.13
CA VAL A 36 -22.25 -6.34 19.23
C VAL A 36 -21.06 -6.54 20.16
N ARG A 37 -21.14 -7.53 21.05
CA ARG A 37 -20.04 -7.87 21.96
C ARG A 37 -19.71 -9.35 21.87
N ILE A 38 -18.44 -9.66 22.08
CA ILE A 38 -17.94 -11.03 22.17
C ILE A 38 -17.27 -11.17 23.52
N ASP A 39 -17.74 -12.13 24.32
CA ASP A 39 -17.21 -12.39 25.65
C ASP A 39 -17.02 -13.89 25.87
N GLY A 40 -15.99 -14.25 26.63
CA GLY A 40 -15.70 -15.63 27.02
C GLY A 40 -14.55 -15.69 28.04
N PRO A 41 -14.16 -16.89 28.52
CA PRO A 41 -13.03 -17.03 29.44
C PRO A 41 -11.73 -16.49 28.81
N GLY A 42 -11.26 -15.34 29.30
CA GLY A 42 -10.08 -14.66 28.77
C GLY A 42 -10.25 -14.14 27.34
N LEU A 43 -11.48 -13.88 26.91
CA LEU A 43 -11.84 -13.33 25.60
C LEU A 43 -12.74 -12.10 25.80
N GLN A 44 -12.41 -10.98 25.16
CA GLN A 44 -13.25 -9.78 25.21
C GLN A 44 -13.13 -8.98 23.93
N SER A 45 -14.27 -8.50 23.41
CA SER A 45 -14.33 -7.57 22.29
C SER A 45 -13.57 -6.27 22.56
N VAL A 46 -12.86 -5.79 21.56
CA VAL A 46 -12.15 -4.51 21.57
C VAL A 46 -12.94 -3.47 20.78
N GLY A 47 -13.07 -2.28 21.35
CA GLY A 47 -13.88 -1.19 20.77
C GLY A 47 -15.38 -1.44 20.91
N ASP A 48 -16.16 -0.69 20.13
CA ASP A 48 -17.62 -0.74 20.13
C ASP A 48 -18.13 -1.10 18.73
N PRO A 49 -17.99 -2.35 18.27
CA PRO A 49 -18.44 -2.74 16.94
C PRO A 49 -19.97 -2.71 16.86
N VAL A 50 -20.50 -2.19 15.75
CA VAL A 50 -21.92 -1.94 15.56
C VAL A 50 -22.41 -2.67 14.31
N ALA A 51 -23.50 -3.42 14.48
CA ALA A 51 -24.23 -4.01 13.37
C ALA A 51 -25.17 -2.95 12.77
N GLU A 52 -24.96 -2.60 11.50
CA GLU A 52 -25.73 -1.57 10.81
C GLU A 52 -27.02 -2.12 10.15
N PRO A 53 -28.08 -1.30 10.04
CA PRO A 53 -29.29 -1.66 9.29
C PRO A 53 -28.98 -2.01 7.84
N GLY A 54 -29.59 -3.08 7.34
CA GLY A 54 -29.34 -3.59 5.98
C GLY A 54 -28.04 -4.38 5.79
N GLY A 55 -27.17 -4.45 6.81
CA GLY A 55 -26.02 -5.34 6.81
C GLY A 55 -26.38 -6.80 7.09
N THR A 56 -25.44 -7.70 6.79
CA THR A 56 -25.57 -9.16 6.99
C THR A 56 -24.55 -9.73 7.96
N SER A 57 -23.49 -8.99 8.26
CA SER A 57 -22.44 -9.39 9.20
C SER A 57 -21.71 -8.18 9.77
N VAL A 58 -21.11 -8.37 10.94
CA VAL A 58 -20.18 -7.42 11.56
C VAL A 58 -18.94 -8.16 12.03
N ASP A 59 -17.78 -7.58 11.79
CA ASP A 59 -16.49 -8.10 12.24
C ASP A 59 -16.12 -7.46 13.58
N VAL A 60 -15.87 -8.29 14.58
CA VAL A 60 -15.57 -7.88 15.96
C VAL A 60 -14.15 -8.28 16.30
N SER A 61 -13.31 -7.30 16.61
CA SER A 61 -11.95 -7.56 17.09
C SER A 61 -12.00 -8.08 18.53
N VAL A 62 -11.27 -9.14 18.84
CA VAL A 62 -11.27 -9.81 20.15
C VAL A 62 -9.86 -9.90 20.69
N SER A 63 -9.68 -9.45 21.93
CA SER A 63 -8.46 -9.66 22.69
C SER A 63 -8.51 -11.02 23.40
N VAL A 64 -7.39 -11.74 23.38
CA VAL A 64 -7.24 -13.07 23.98
C VAL A 64 -6.14 -13.03 25.02
N VAL A 65 -6.48 -13.33 26.27
CA VAL A 65 -5.49 -13.45 27.36
C VAL A 65 -4.80 -14.81 27.23
N ASP A 66 -3.47 -14.81 27.33
CA ASP A 66 -2.59 -15.99 27.24
C ASP A 66 -2.96 -16.91 26.06
N PRO A 67 -2.86 -16.43 24.80
CA PRO A 67 -3.30 -17.18 23.63
C PRO A 67 -2.43 -18.43 23.44
N VAL A 68 -3.09 -19.57 23.24
CA VAL A 68 -2.46 -20.83 22.84
C VAL A 68 -3.05 -21.23 21.49
N VAL A 69 -2.25 -21.19 20.43
CA VAL A 69 -2.69 -21.49 19.06
C VAL A 69 -3.40 -22.85 19.00
N GLY A 70 -4.57 -22.88 18.36
CA GLY A 70 -5.44 -24.06 18.24
C GLY A 70 -6.30 -24.36 19.47
N GLN A 71 -6.12 -23.64 20.59
CA GLN A 71 -6.98 -23.78 21.76
C GLN A 71 -8.40 -23.33 21.43
N ARG A 72 -9.37 -24.16 21.84
CA ARG A 72 -10.80 -23.87 21.73
C ARG A 72 -11.33 -23.32 23.06
N ARG A 73 -12.04 -22.21 23.01
CA ARG A 73 -12.66 -21.54 24.16
C ARG A 73 -14.16 -21.32 23.89
N PRO A 74 -15.05 -21.57 24.85
CA PRO A 74 -16.45 -21.19 24.69
C PRO A 74 -16.56 -19.66 24.65
N ALA A 75 -17.32 -19.14 23.71
CA ALA A 75 -17.53 -17.71 23.55
C ALA A 75 -19.00 -17.42 23.21
N ARG A 76 -19.44 -16.21 23.56
CA ARG A 76 -20.80 -15.75 23.29
C ARG A 76 -20.75 -14.43 22.53
N ALA A 77 -21.45 -14.37 21.40
CA ALA A 77 -21.80 -13.12 20.74
C ALA A 77 -23.13 -12.60 21.28
N THR A 78 -23.20 -11.32 21.66
CA THR A 78 -24.39 -10.68 22.22
C THR A 78 -24.72 -9.39 21.48
N ALA A 79 -25.99 -9.19 21.15
CA ALA A 79 -26.51 -7.96 20.54
C ALA A 79 -27.90 -7.66 21.12
N GLY A 80 -28.02 -6.60 21.93
CA GLY A 80 -29.25 -6.31 22.66
C GLY A 80 -29.63 -7.42 23.64
N ASP A 81 -30.81 -8.01 23.44
CA ASP A 81 -31.35 -9.13 24.23
C ASP A 81 -31.10 -10.52 23.59
N ARG A 82 -30.40 -10.56 22.45
CA ARG A 82 -30.08 -11.78 21.72
C ARG A 82 -28.64 -12.20 21.94
N SER A 83 -28.41 -13.51 21.96
CA SER A 83 -27.07 -14.08 22.03
C SER A 83 -26.96 -15.38 21.26
N VAL A 84 -25.78 -15.65 20.72
CA VAL A 84 -25.40 -16.95 20.14
C VAL A 84 -24.09 -17.42 20.77
N GLU A 85 -24.06 -18.67 21.21
CA GLU A 85 -22.87 -19.32 21.73
C GLU A 85 -22.11 -19.96 20.55
N PHE A 86 -20.78 -19.90 20.60
CA PHE A 86 -19.90 -20.48 19.59
C PHE A 86 -18.58 -20.94 20.21
N GLU A 87 -17.84 -21.75 19.46
CA GLU A 87 -16.48 -22.15 19.83
C GLU A 87 -15.49 -21.21 19.17
N PHE A 88 -14.73 -20.45 19.98
CA PHE A 88 -13.66 -19.60 19.52
C PHE A 88 -12.36 -20.43 19.45
N THR A 89 -11.77 -20.54 18.26
CA THR A 89 -10.45 -21.15 18.09
C THR A 89 -9.39 -20.05 18.03
N VAL A 90 -8.40 -20.10 18.92
CA VAL A 90 -7.26 -19.18 18.92
C VAL A 90 -6.43 -19.43 17.65
N ALA A 91 -6.46 -18.49 16.72
CA ALA A 91 -5.71 -18.54 15.48
C ALA A 91 -4.24 -18.16 15.70
N GLU A 92 -3.37 -18.58 14.79
CA GLU A 92 -2.00 -18.07 14.73
C GLU A 92 -2.03 -16.68 14.08
N PRO A 93 -1.53 -15.61 14.74
CA PRO A 93 -1.38 -14.31 14.09
C PRO A 93 -0.35 -14.47 12.96
N GLY A 94 -0.86 -14.70 11.75
CA GLY A 94 -0.08 -15.05 10.57
C GLY A 94 0.76 -13.89 10.03
N TRP A 95 0.78 -13.73 8.71
CA TRP A 95 1.58 -12.69 8.05
C TRP A 95 0.90 -11.32 8.13
N THR A 96 1.68 -10.28 8.40
CA THR A 96 1.22 -8.89 8.17
C THR A 96 1.39 -8.55 6.70
N MET A 97 0.28 -8.23 6.03
CA MET A 97 0.28 -7.81 4.63
C MET A 97 0.21 -6.29 4.54
N TYR A 98 1.28 -5.67 4.04
CA TYR A 98 1.31 -4.24 3.76
C TYR A 98 0.81 -3.99 2.34
N MET A 99 -0.39 -3.42 2.22
CA MET A 99 -0.95 -3.03 0.92
C MET A 99 -0.53 -1.60 0.58
N VAL A 100 0.40 -1.45 -0.37
CA VAL A 100 0.89 -0.14 -0.83
C VAL A 100 0.15 0.24 -2.11
N SER A 101 -0.92 1.03 -1.96
CA SER A 101 -1.66 1.55 -3.11
C SER A 101 -0.80 2.54 -3.88
N HIS A 102 -0.52 2.27 -5.15
CA HIS A 102 0.23 3.13 -6.05
C HIS A 102 -0.31 2.98 -7.48
N PHE A 103 0.17 3.85 -8.37
CA PHE A 103 0.13 3.61 -9.81
C PHE A 103 1.49 3.95 -10.40
N HIS A 104 1.84 3.25 -11.49
CA HIS A 104 3.03 3.55 -12.27
C HIS A 104 2.62 4.29 -13.54
N TYR A 105 3.37 5.33 -13.88
CA TYR A 105 3.03 6.21 -15.00
C TYR A 105 4.28 6.66 -15.74
N ASP A 106 4.42 6.20 -16.98
CA ASP A 106 5.50 6.61 -17.85
C ASP A 106 5.22 7.99 -18.46
N PRO A 107 6.13 8.98 -18.32
CA PRO A 107 5.95 10.28 -18.94
C PRO A 107 5.87 10.19 -20.47
N VAL A 108 6.63 9.29 -21.10
CA VAL A 108 6.57 9.05 -22.56
C VAL A 108 6.86 7.59 -22.85
N TRP A 109 5.87 6.85 -23.37
CA TRP A 109 6.04 5.44 -23.77
C TRP A 109 5.17 5.08 -24.98
N TRP A 110 3.93 4.61 -24.79
CA TRP A 110 2.96 4.41 -25.89
C TRP A 110 2.26 5.71 -26.31
N ASN A 111 2.39 6.76 -25.51
CA ASN A 111 1.87 8.08 -25.77
C ASN A 111 2.84 9.17 -25.30
N THR A 112 2.53 10.42 -25.64
CA THR A 112 3.26 11.60 -25.17
C THR A 112 2.83 11.98 -23.75
N GLN A 113 3.72 12.67 -23.02
CA GLN A 113 3.39 13.22 -21.69
C GLN A 113 2.16 14.10 -21.75
N ALA A 114 2.09 14.98 -22.75
CA ALA A 114 0.95 15.86 -22.94
C ALA A 114 -0.36 15.09 -23.04
N ALA A 115 -0.41 14.00 -23.82
CA ALA A 115 -1.61 13.18 -23.94
C ALA A 115 -1.95 12.45 -22.64
N TYR A 116 -0.93 11.96 -21.92
CA TYR A 116 -1.16 11.31 -20.64
C TYR A 116 -1.55 12.27 -19.52
N THR A 117 -1.22 13.56 -19.60
CA THR A 117 -1.62 14.60 -18.62
C THR A 117 -2.75 15.48 -19.14
N SER A 118 -3.36 15.11 -20.26
CA SER A 118 -4.36 15.94 -20.93
C SER A 118 -5.75 15.66 -20.40
N VAL A 119 -6.49 16.74 -20.15
CA VAL A 119 -7.94 16.71 -19.87
C VAL A 119 -8.78 16.44 -21.13
N TRP A 120 -8.18 16.50 -22.32
CA TRP A 120 -8.82 16.16 -23.59
C TRP A 120 -8.94 14.63 -23.73
N THR A 121 -10.15 14.16 -24.06
CA THR A 121 -10.46 12.76 -24.36
C THR A 121 -10.79 12.63 -25.84
N GLU A 122 -10.14 11.70 -26.54
CA GLU A 122 -10.48 11.34 -27.92
C GLU A 122 -11.85 10.64 -27.98
N ASP A 123 -12.73 11.06 -28.90
CA ASP A 123 -14.04 10.44 -29.17
C ASP A 123 -14.22 10.17 -30.68
N PRO A 124 -14.34 8.90 -31.13
CA PRO A 124 -14.35 7.67 -30.32
C PRO A 124 -12.97 7.32 -29.74
N PRO A 125 -12.89 6.56 -28.64
CA PRO A 125 -11.62 6.18 -28.03
C PRO A 125 -10.71 5.40 -28.99
N GLY A 126 -9.49 5.88 -29.21
CA GLY A 126 -8.43 5.12 -29.89
C GLY A 126 -7.92 3.93 -29.07
N ARG A 127 -7.17 3.02 -29.73
CA ARG A 127 -6.62 1.80 -29.11
C ARG A 127 -5.62 2.05 -27.96
N CYS A 128 -5.10 3.26 -27.84
CA CYS A 128 -4.10 3.65 -26.84
C CYS A 128 -4.67 4.56 -25.74
N ARG A 129 -6.00 4.58 -25.52
CA ARG A 129 -6.58 5.37 -24.42
C ARG A 129 -6.13 4.77 -23.08
N GLN A 130 -5.38 5.56 -22.33
CA GLN A 130 -5.10 5.32 -20.91
C GLN A 130 -5.78 6.42 -20.10
N THR A 131 -6.20 6.10 -18.88
CA THR A 131 -6.65 7.10 -17.90
C THR A 131 -5.52 8.12 -17.72
N ASN A 132 -5.83 9.40 -17.80
CA ASN A 132 -4.78 10.42 -17.67
C ASN A 132 -4.24 10.38 -16.21
N GLY A 133 -3.00 10.82 -16.02
CA GLY A 133 -2.34 10.74 -14.70
C GLY A 133 -3.04 11.59 -13.64
N PHE A 134 -3.77 12.64 -14.03
CA PHE A 134 -4.50 13.51 -13.10
C PHE A 134 -5.73 12.83 -12.53
N ASP A 135 -6.48 12.09 -13.37
CA ASP A 135 -7.65 11.32 -12.95
C ASP A 135 -7.24 10.23 -11.95
N LEU A 136 -6.05 9.63 -12.10
CA LEU A 136 -5.50 8.67 -11.13
C LEU A 136 -5.19 9.34 -9.78
N VAL A 137 -4.54 10.51 -9.79
CA VAL A 137 -4.30 11.28 -8.55
C VAL A 137 -5.62 11.67 -7.89
N SER A 138 -6.57 12.21 -8.66
CA SER A 138 -7.90 12.58 -8.17
C SER A 138 -8.66 11.39 -7.59
N ALA A 139 -8.61 10.22 -8.22
CA ALA A 139 -9.24 9.01 -7.71
C ALA A 139 -8.67 8.58 -6.35
N HIS A 140 -7.35 8.67 -6.16
CA HIS A 140 -6.73 8.42 -4.86
C HIS A 140 -7.13 9.45 -3.79
N LEU A 141 -7.19 10.74 -4.15
CA LEU A 141 -7.65 11.80 -3.24
C LEU A 141 -9.12 11.58 -2.83
N GLU A 142 -10.00 11.24 -3.77
CA GLU A 142 -11.40 10.90 -3.51
C GLU A 142 -11.53 9.67 -2.60
N ALA A 143 -10.75 8.61 -2.85
CA ALA A 143 -10.73 7.43 -2.00
C ALA A 143 -10.28 7.79 -0.56
N ALA A 144 -9.25 8.62 -0.42
CA ALA A 144 -8.79 9.08 0.89
C ALA A 144 -9.79 10.00 1.62
N ARG A 145 -10.59 10.78 0.88
CA ARG A 145 -11.69 11.56 1.46
C ARG A 145 -12.81 10.67 1.99
N ARG A 146 -13.14 9.61 1.26
CA ARG A 146 -14.22 8.70 1.60
C ARG A 146 -13.87 7.76 2.74
N GLU A 147 -12.66 7.19 2.71
CA GLU A 147 -12.21 6.16 3.64
C GLU A 147 -11.05 6.70 4.49
N PRO A 148 -11.23 7.00 5.79
CA PRO A 148 -10.18 7.57 6.65
C PRO A 148 -8.91 6.71 6.80
N GLU A 149 -9.04 5.40 6.66
CA GLU A 149 -7.95 4.43 6.74
C GLU A 149 -7.16 4.28 5.44
N TYR A 150 -7.70 4.76 4.31
CA TYR A 150 -7.05 4.62 3.01
C TYR A 150 -5.75 5.43 2.97
N LYS A 151 -4.69 4.76 2.52
CA LYS A 151 -3.36 5.32 2.30
C LYS A 151 -2.86 4.95 0.91
N PHE A 152 -2.07 5.84 0.33
CA PHE A 152 -1.47 5.63 -0.97
C PHE A 152 -0.15 6.39 -1.08
N VAL A 153 0.60 6.07 -2.12
CA VAL A 153 1.88 6.71 -2.42
C VAL A 153 1.82 7.38 -3.79
N LEU A 154 2.53 8.48 -3.94
CA LEU A 154 2.76 9.15 -5.23
C LEU A 154 4.26 9.36 -5.39
N ALA A 155 4.84 9.10 -6.57
CA ALA A 155 6.29 9.12 -6.74
C ALA A 155 6.77 10.13 -7.79
N GLU A 156 6.22 10.08 -8.99
CA GLU A 156 6.82 10.73 -10.15
C GLU A 156 6.43 12.22 -10.28
N VAL A 157 7.44 13.11 -10.31
CA VAL A 157 7.21 14.56 -10.49
C VAL A 157 6.64 14.88 -11.88
N ASP A 158 6.84 13.97 -12.85
CA ASP A 158 6.33 14.09 -14.23
C ASP A 158 4.82 14.31 -14.33
N TYR A 159 4.02 13.74 -13.43
CA TYR A 159 2.59 14.03 -13.33
C TYR A 159 2.26 14.89 -12.10
N LEU A 160 3.02 14.79 -11.00
CA LEU A 160 2.71 15.55 -9.78
C LEU A 160 2.88 17.05 -9.97
N LYS A 161 3.94 17.49 -10.66
CA LYS A 161 4.14 18.92 -10.89
C LYS A 161 3.05 19.51 -11.79
N PRO A 162 2.73 18.92 -12.96
CA PRO A 162 1.60 19.40 -13.76
C PRO A 162 0.25 19.33 -13.01
N PHE A 163 -0.02 18.27 -12.26
CA PHE A 163 -1.23 18.17 -11.42
C PHE A 163 -1.30 19.32 -10.42
N TRP A 164 -0.22 19.54 -9.66
CA TRP A 164 -0.11 20.62 -8.69
C TRP A 164 -0.32 22.00 -9.32
N ASP A 165 0.26 22.24 -10.50
CA ASP A 165 0.15 23.52 -11.21
C ASP A 165 -1.28 23.80 -11.72
N THR A 166 -2.01 22.74 -12.10
CA THR A 166 -3.32 22.84 -12.76
C THR A 166 -4.52 22.65 -11.83
N HIS A 167 -4.34 22.03 -10.66
CA HIS A 167 -5.38 21.78 -9.65
C HIS A 167 -5.05 22.50 -8.34
N PRO A 168 -5.02 23.85 -8.31
CA PRO A 168 -4.70 24.60 -7.10
C PRO A 168 -5.66 24.34 -5.93
N GLU A 169 -6.90 23.95 -6.21
CA GLU A 169 -7.93 23.58 -5.25
C GLU A 169 -7.58 22.32 -4.44
N GLU A 170 -6.80 21.40 -5.02
CA GLU A 170 -6.42 20.13 -4.41
C GLU A 170 -5.21 20.25 -3.45
N ARG A 171 -4.45 21.35 -3.56
CA ARG A 171 -3.17 21.53 -2.85
C ARG A 171 -3.28 21.48 -1.33
N ALA A 172 -4.31 22.13 -0.77
CA ALA A 172 -4.51 22.17 0.67
C ALA A 172 -4.84 20.79 1.23
N ASP A 173 -5.64 20.03 0.48
CA ASP A 173 -6.06 18.69 0.88
C ASP A 173 -4.91 17.68 0.76
N LEU A 174 -4.15 17.74 -0.33
CA LEU A 174 -2.95 16.92 -0.50
C LEU A 174 -1.93 17.16 0.63
N ARG A 175 -1.66 18.41 0.98
CA ARG A 175 -0.77 18.74 2.11
C ARG A 175 -1.29 18.24 3.45
N ARG A 176 -2.59 18.33 3.68
CA ARG A 176 -3.24 17.80 4.88
C ARG A 176 -3.04 16.27 4.96
N LEU A 177 -3.29 15.55 3.87
CA LEU A 177 -3.11 14.10 3.82
C LEU A 177 -1.65 13.67 3.98
N ILE A 178 -0.68 14.45 3.46
CA ILE A 178 0.75 14.24 3.71
C ILE A 178 1.06 14.39 5.20
N ALA A 179 0.60 15.49 5.83
CA ALA A 179 0.81 15.73 7.26
C ALA A 179 0.15 14.67 8.17
N GLU A 180 -0.97 14.09 7.73
CA GLU A 180 -1.65 12.98 8.40
C GLU A 180 -0.97 11.61 8.18
N GLY A 181 0.08 11.53 7.34
CA GLY A 181 0.73 10.26 6.99
C GLY A 181 -0.18 9.31 6.21
N ARG A 182 -1.11 9.87 5.44
CA ARG A 182 -2.04 9.15 4.56
C ARG A 182 -1.61 9.16 3.10
N VAL A 183 -0.78 10.13 2.74
CA VAL A 183 -0.07 10.17 1.46
C VAL A 183 1.42 10.24 1.74
N GLU A 184 2.17 9.28 1.20
CA GLU A 184 3.64 9.34 1.17
C GLU A 184 4.09 9.77 -0.23
N ILE A 185 4.95 10.78 -0.30
CA ILE A 185 5.63 11.14 -1.54
C ILE A 185 6.95 10.38 -1.59
N MET A 186 7.12 9.55 -2.62
CA MET A 186 8.27 8.64 -2.78
C MET A 186 9.17 9.06 -3.95
N GLY A 187 10.27 8.35 -4.16
CA GLY A 187 11.17 8.52 -5.30
C GLY A 187 12.40 9.36 -4.97
N GLY A 188 12.21 10.60 -4.51
CA GLY A 188 13.29 11.58 -4.31
C GLY A 188 13.93 12.09 -5.60
N THR A 189 13.65 11.48 -6.74
CA THR A 189 14.04 11.93 -8.08
C THR A 189 12.87 12.64 -8.78
N TYR A 190 13.16 13.39 -9.84
CA TYR A 190 12.14 14.01 -10.69
C TYR A 190 11.32 12.95 -11.44
N ASN A 191 11.99 11.94 -11.99
CA ASN A 191 11.36 10.80 -12.64
C ASN A 191 12.03 9.49 -12.21
N GLU A 192 11.78 8.38 -12.89
CA GLU A 192 12.50 7.12 -12.66
C GLU A 192 13.72 7.01 -13.60
N PRO A 193 14.95 7.44 -13.19
CA PRO A 193 16.08 7.48 -14.10
C PRO A 193 16.62 6.08 -14.41
N ASN A 194 16.75 5.76 -15.70
CA ASN A 194 17.53 4.62 -16.15
C ASN A 194 19.03 4.95 -16.05
N THR A 195 19.57 4.77 -14.84
CA THR A 195 20.89 5.29 -14.43
C THR A 195 22.05 4.72 -15.23
N ASN A 196 21.90 3.50 -15.75
CA ASN A 196 22.88 2.87 -16.65
C ASN A 196 23.11 3.63 -17.96
N LEU A 197 22.18 4.49 -18.36
CA LEU A 197 22.22 5.26 -19.62
C LEU A 197 22.52 6.75 -19.41
N THR A 198 22.68 7.19 -18.16
CA THR A 198 22.85 8.61 -17.81
C THR A 198 24.15 8.84 -17.07
N SER A 199 24.71 10.04 -17.18
CA SER A 199 25.89 10.40 -16.39
C SER A 199 25.54 10.59 -14.90
N PRO A 200 26.49 10.39 -13.98
CA PRO A 200 26.25 10.64 -12.55
C PRO A 200 25.75 12.06 -12.26
N GLU A 201 26.27 13.08 -12.97
CA GLU A 201 25.78 14.46 -12.82
C GLU A 201 24.31 14.58 -13.23
N THR A 202 23.87 13.90 -14.29
CA THR A 202 22.46 13.87 -14.68
C THR A 202 21.59 13.25 -13.58
N THR A 203 22.04 12.15 -12.98
CA THR A 203 21.34 11.50 -11.86
C THR A 203 21.27 12.42 -10.64
N ILE A 204 22.37 13.11 -10.29
CA ILE A 204 22.40 14.08 -9.18
C ILE A 204 21.43 15.23 -9.44
N ARG A 205 21.39 15.79 -10.66
CA ARG A 205 20.41 16.83 -11.02
C ARG A 205 18.98 16.33 -10.91
N ASN A 206 18.75 15.08 -11.26
CA ASN A 206 17.45 14.43 -11.11
C ASN A 206 17.00 14.39 -9.64
N PHE A 207 17.89 14.02 -8.71
CA PHE A 207 17.63 14.13 -7.27
C PHE A 207 17.36 15.57 -6.81
N VAL A 208 18.19 16.53 -7.25
CA VAL A 208 18.02 17.95 -6.89
C VAL A 208 16.64 18.46 -7.29
N HIS A 209 16.18 18.16 -8.51
CA HIS A 209 14.87 18.57 -8.98
C HIS A 209 13.73 17.80 -8.31
N GLY A 210 13.90 16.51 -8.06
CA GLY A 210 12.95 15.66 -7.34
C GLY A 210 12.71 16.13 -5.91
N ILE A 211 13.74 16.01 -5.06
CA ILE A 211 13.69 16.44 -3.65
C ILE A 211 13.30 17.91 -3.52
N GLY A 212 13.82 18.79 -4.38
CA GLY A 212 13.44 20.21 -4.34
C GLY A 212 11.94 20.41 -4.54
N PHE A 213 11.31 19.67 -5.46
CA PHE A 213 9.86 19.76 -5.63
C PHE A 213 9.10 19.06 -4.48
N GLN A 214 9.47 17.83 -4.16
CA GLN A 214 8.77 17.02 -3.16
C GLN A 214 8.83 17.64 -1.75
N ARG A 215 10.00 18.14 -1.35
CA ARG A 215 10.17 18.80 -0.04
C ARG A 215 9.76 20.26 -0.07
N ASP A 216 10.35 21.06 -0.95
CA ASP A 216 10.23 22.53 -0.85
C ASP A 216 8.92 23.07 -1.47
N VAL A 217 8.25 22.30 -2.36
CA VAL A 217 6.97 22.69 -2.97
C VAL A 217 5.79 21.93 -2.35
N LEU A 218 5.83 20.59 -2.31
CA LEU A 218 4.72 19.81 -1.74
C LEU A 218 4.70 19.87 -0.20
N GLY A 219 5.86 20.02 0.45
CA GLY A 219 5.96 19.96 1.91
C GLY A 219 6.02 18.52 2.43
N ALA A 220 6.48 17.57 1.61
CA ALA A 220 6.69 16.18 1.99
C ALA A 220 8.13 15.92 2.45
N GLU A 221 8.36 14.74 3.02
CA GLU A 221 9.70 14.29 3.45
C GLU A 221 9.99 12.92 2.80
N PRO A 222 10.41 12.88 1.52
CA PRO A 222 10.65 11.62 0.83
C PRO A 222 11.81 10.87 1.47
N ALA A 223 11.57 9.62 1.87
CA ALA A 223 12.58 8.76 2.50
C ALA A 223 12.99 7.56 1.63
N THR A 224 12.14 7.17 0.68
CA THR A 224 12.28 5.94 -0.09
C THR A 224 12.50 6.25 -1.57
N ALA A 225 13.62 5.81 -2.14
CA ALA A 225 13.81 5.79 -3.58
C ALA A 225 12.89 4.77 -4.24
N TRP A 226 12.28 5.12 -5.37
CA TRP A 226 11.27 4.31 -6.04
C TRP A 226 11.72 4.02 -7.48
N GLN A 227 12.15 2.78 -7.72
CA GLN A 227 12.75 2.32 -8.98
C GLN A 227 12.04 1.06 -9.50
N LEU A 228 10.75 1.20 -9.82
CA LEU A 228 9.89 0.09 -10.23
C LEU A 228 10.26 -0.50 -11.58
N ASP A 229 10.41 0.32 -12.62
CA ASP A 229 10.49 -0.09 -14.03
C ASP A 229 11.82 0.20 -14.73
N VAL A 230 12.87 0.63 -14.02
CA VAL A 230 14.21 0.81 -14.60
C VAL A 230 14.88 -0.51 -15.01
N PHE A 231 15.54 -0.50 -16.18
CA PHE A 231 16.24 -1.68 -16.72
C PHE A 231 17.68 -1.77 -16.20
N GLY A 232 17.79 -2.28 -14.98
CA GLY A 232 19.04 -2.42 -14.25
C GLY A 232 19.43 -1.15 -13.50
N HIS A 233 20.36 -1.30 -12.56
CA HIS A 233 20.71 -0.24 -11.62
C HIS A 233 22.22 0.04 -11.62
N ASP A 234 22.58 1.33 -11.67
CA ASP A 234 23.96 1.77 -11.45
C ASP A 234 24.41 1.42 -10.01
N PRO A 235 25.56 0.75 -9.81
CA PRO A 235 26.04 0.38 -8.47
C PRO A 235 26.24 1.55 -7.50
N GLN A 236 26.45 2.77 -7.99
CA GLN A 236 26.63 3.98 -7.19
C GLN A 236 25.31 4.67 -6.84
N PHE A 237 24.19 4.31 -7.48
CA PHE A 237 22.87 4.90 -7.21
C PHE A 237 22.47 4.93 -5.73
N PRO A 238 22.55 3.83 -4.95
CA PRO A 238 22.15 3.87 -3.54
C PRO A 238 23.05 4.79 -2.71
N GLY A 239 24.31 4.97 -3.12
CA GLY A 239 25.22 5.94 -2.50
C GLY A 239 24.78 7.39 -2.78
N MET A 240 24.42 7.70 -4.03
CA MET A 240 23.91 9.03 -4.40
C MET A 240 22.56 9.33 -3.74
N ALA A 241 21.66 8.35 -3.68
CA ALA A 241 20.38 8.47 -3.01
C ALA A 241 20.56 8.70 -1.49
N ALA A 242 21.49 7.99 -0.85
CA ALA A 242 21.85 8.22 0.55
C ALA A 242 22.48 9.60 0.79
N ASP A 243 23.26 10.13 -0.16
CA ASP A 243 23.78 11.51 -0.10
C ASP A 243 22.68 12.55 -0.29
N ALA A 244 21.63 12.21 -1.05
CA ALA A 244 20.44 13.03 -1.23
C ALA A 244 19.48 12.97 -0.02
N GLY A 245 19.76 12.14 0.99
CA GLY A 245 19.00 12.03 2.23
C GLY A 245 17.94 10.92 2.24
N LEU A 246 17.86 10.10 1.19
CA LEU A 246 17.00 8.91 1.19
C LEU A 246 17.62 7.82 2.08
N THR A 247 16.78 7.00 2.69
CA THR A 247 17.19 5.97 3.66
C THR A 247 16.84 4.55 3.22
N SER A 248 15.88 4.44 2.32
CA SER A 248 15.42 3.17 1.76
C SER A 248 15.26 3.24 0.25
N SER A 249 15.14 2.08 -0.39
CA SER A 249 14.72 1.99 -1.78
C SER A 249 13.83 0.79 -2.05
N SER A 250 13.03 0.86 -3.11
CA SER A 250 12.30 -0.28 -3.62
C SER A 250 12.47 -0.39 -5.13
N TRP A 251 12.71 -1.62 -5.61
CA TRP A 251 12.77 -1.90 -7.04
C TRP A 251 12.17 -3.26 -7.38
N ALA A 252 11.63 -3.41 -8.59
CA ALA A 252 10.96 -4.63 -9.04
C ALA A 252 11.72 -5.38 -10.13
N ARG A 253 12.74 -4.75 -10.74
CA ARG A 253 13.56 -5.34 -11.80
C ARG A 253 14.96 -5.61 -11.29
N GLY A 254 15.55 -6.74 -11.68
CA GLY A 254 16.89 -7.08 -11.23
C GLY A 254 17.32 -8.47 -11.66
N PRO A 255 17.93 -9.28 -10.77
CA PRO A 255 18.62 -10.51 -11.15
C PRO A 255 17.71 -11.64 -11.65
N HIS A 256 16.39 -11.50 -11.58
CA HIS A 256 15.41 -12.53 -11.93
C HIS A 256 14.46 -12.09 -13.05
N HIS A 257 14.99 -11.88 -14.25
CA HIS A 257 14.25 -11.52 -15.47
C HIS A 257 13.36 -10.25 -15.30
N GLN A 258 12.67 -9.82 -16.36
CA GLN A 258 11.92 -8.55 -16.35
C GLN A 258 10.71 -8.58 -15.38
N TRP A 259 10.19 -9.75 -15.03
CA TRP A 259 8.95 -9.91 -14.24
C TRP A 259 9.15 -10.53 -12.84
N GLY A 260 10.40 -10.80 -12.44
CA GLY A 260 10.72 -11.39 -11.15
C GLY A 260 10.55 -12.91 -11.07
N PRO A 261 10.97 -13.53 -9.96
CA PRO A 261 10.96 -14.99 -9.77
C PRO A 261 9.53 -15.57 -9.67
N MET A 262 8.54 -14.75 -9.31
CA MET A 262 7.14 -15.14 -9.17
C MET A 262 6.37 -15.12 -10.50
N ALA A 263 6.98 -14.62 -11.59
CA ALA A 263 6.35 -14.64 -12.89
C ALA A 263 6.20 -16.07 -13.41
N SER A 264 4.99 -16.40 -13.89
CA SER A 264 4.78 -17.68 -14.58
C SER A 264 5.39 -17.64 -15.97
N GLU A 265 6.29 -18.57 -16.27
CA GLU A 265 6.98 -18.64 -17.57
C GLU A 265 6.85 -20.04 -18.16
N ASN A 266 6.50 -20.10 -19.46
CA ASN A 266 6.41 -21.35 -20.22
C ASN A 266 5.56 -22.44 -19.55
N GLY A 267 4.45 -22.04 -18.91
CA GLY A 267 3.53 -22.95 -18.21
C GLY A 267 4.02 -23.46 -16.86
N ARG A 268 5.12 -22.90 -16.32
CA ARG A 268 5.58 -23.14 -14.94
C ARG A 268 5.14 -21.98 -14.06
N ALA A 269 4.63 -22.29 -12.89
CA ALA A 269 4.36 -21.28 -11.86
C ALA A 269 5.69 -20.61 -11.45
N GLY A 270 5.60 -19.33 -11.08
CA GLY A 270 6.70 -18.65 -10.43
C GLY A 270 7.04 -19.28 -9.08
N ASP A 271 8.28 -19.10 -8.65
CA ASP A 271 8.82 -19.71 -7.45
C ASP A 271 9.78 -18.73 -6.75
N PRO A 272 9.41 -18.21 -5.57
CA PRO A 272 10.26 -17.27 -4.85
C PRO A 272 11.54 -17.92 -4.30
N GLU A 273 11.60 -19.25 -4.18
CA GLU A 273 12.80 -19.97 -3.73
C GLU A 273 13.96 -19.88 -4.75
N ARG A 274 13.67 -19.40 -5.97
CA ARG A 274 14.69 -19.09 -6.97
C ARG A 274 15.55 -17.89 -6.59
N MET A 275 15.10 -17.07 -5.63
CA MET A 275 15.84 -15.93 -5.10
C MET A 275 17.17 -16.36 -4.49
N GLN A 276 18.24 -15.65 -4.82
CA GLN A 276 19.58 -15.89 -4.25
C GLN A 276 19.86 -15.07 -2.99
N PHE A 277 18.95 -14.20 -2.61
CA PHE A 277 19.04 -13.27 -1.47
C PHE A 277 17.62 -12.97 -0.97
N ALA A 278 17.51 -12.48 0.26
CA ALA A 278 16.22 -12.05 0.81
C ALA A 278 15.64 -10.88 0.00
N SER A 279 14.31 -10.72 -0.02
CA SER A 279 13.68 -9.55 -0.65
C SER A 279 14.16 -8.24 -0.01
N GLU A 280 14.48 -8.26 1.28
CA GLU A 280 15.06 -7.12 2.00
C GLU A 280 16.56 -7.29 2.21
N PHE A 281 17.35 -6.29 1.82
CA PHE A 281 18.81 -6.31 1.97
C PHE A 281 19.39 -4.89 1.99
N GLU A 282 20.63 -4.77 2.47
CA GLU A 282 21.40 -3.53 2.39
C GLU A 282 22.02 -3.39 1.00
N TRP A 283 21.54 -2.42 0.21
CA TRP A 283 22.09 -2.14 -1.11
C TRP A 283 23.24 -1.13 -0.99
N MET A 284 24.45 -1.67 -0.96
CA MET A 284 25.67 -0.89 -0.74
C MET A 284 26.34 -0.45 -2.05
N ALA A 285 26.61 0.84 -2.18
CA ALA A 285 27.43 1.40 -3.24
C ALA A 285 28.93 1.13 -3.02
N PRO A 286 29.77 1.23 -4.08
CA PRO A 286 31.23 1.20 -3.94
C PRO A 286 31.81 2.23 -2.96
N SER A 287 31.10 3.34 -2.69
CA SER A 287 31.49 4.32 -1.67
C SER A 287 31.31 3.83 -0.22
N GLY A 288 30.69 2.66 -0.01
CA GLY A 288 30.35 2.12 1.30
C GLY A 288 29.08 2.70 1.92
N ARG A 289 28.41 3.64 1.23
CA ARG A 289 27.06 4.12 1.59
C ARG A 289 26.01 3.23 0.93
N GLY A 290 24.81 3.16 1.50
CA GLY A 290 23.76 2.31 0.97
C GLY A 290 22.38 2.68 1.49
N LEU A 291 21.40 1.89 1.06
CA LEU A 291 20.00 2.00 1.46
C LEU A 291 19.46 0.64 1.87
N LEU A 292 18.59 0.62 2.89
CA LEU A 292 17.75 -0.55 3.14
C LEU A 292 16.80 -0.71 1.95
N THR A 293 16.84 -1.87 1.31
CA THR A 293 16.22 -2.06 0.01
C THR A 293 15.25 -3.21 0.02
N HIS A 294 14.07 -3.00 -0.56
CA HIS A 294 13.09 -4.04 -0.83
C HIS A 294 13.03 -4.34 -2.34
N TYR A 295 13.45 -5.55 -2.72
CA TYR A 295 13.17 -6.11 -4.02
C TYR A 295 11.77 -6.72 -4.05
N MET A 296 10.93 -6.29 -4.99
CA MET A 296 9.56 -6.79 -5.17
C MET A 296 9.54 -8.11 -5.97
N PRO A 297 9.45 -9.30 -5.34
CA PRO A 297 9.65 -10.57 -6.05
C PRO A 297 8.47 -10.94 -6.96
N ALA A 298 7.30 -10.36 -6.68
CA ALA A 298 6.09 -10.47 -7.47
C ALA A 298 5.86 -9.29 -8.43
N HIS A 299 6.90 -8.48 -8.66
CA HIS A 299 6.84 -7.24 -9.43
C HIS A 299 5.94 -6.18 -8.75
N TYR A 300 5.92 -4.97 -9.30
CA TYR A 300 5.18 -3.84 -8.71
C TYR A 300 3.66 -3.89 -8.92
N ALA A 301 3.14 -4.90 -9.61
CA ALA A 301 1.73 -5.04 -9.96
C ALA A 301 1.05 -6.24 -9.27
N ALA A 302 1.71 -6.87 -8.31
CA ALA A 302 1.25 -8.12 -7.68
C ALA A 302 -0.13 -8.05 -7.00
N GLY A 303 -0.57 -6.84 -6.61
CA GLY A 303 -1.87 -6.61 -5.96
C GLY A 303 -3.03 -6.39 -6.93
N TRP A 304 -2.80 -6.50 -8.25
CA TRP A 304 -3.83 -6.33 -9.28
C TRP A 304 -4.51 -7.66 -9.66
#